data_AF-A0A952CS96-F1
#
_entry.id   AF-A0A952CS96-F1
#
_cell.length_a   1.000
_cell.length_b   1.000
_cell.length_c   1.000
_cell.angle_alpha   90.00
_cell.angle_beta   90.00
_cell.angle_gamma   90.00
#
_symmetry.space_group_name_H-M   'P 1'
#
loop_
_entity.id
_entity.type
_entity.pdbx_description
1 polymer ?
#
loop_
_entity_poly.entity_id
_entity_poly.type
_entity_poly.pdbx_seq_one_letter_code
_entity_poly.pdbx_strand_id
1 'polypeptide(L)'
;MHLRCLLFAPLLLLLSTTVKAQPYTIKGSVKDTLNMNNLHNASITLIHATDSTLETFTRSKEDGTFALNVSAPGKYILMSVFPGFADYVDKIEIKENKKVTDLGEIPMVTRTHLLKEFVFTDQYAAIKVKGDTIEYVADSFKVRDNATVEELLKKLPGLQVDKDGNIQAHGQKVEKLLVDGEEFFTDDPAVVSKSLQAKAVDKVQVFDKKSEQAEFTGIDDGESTRTVNLQLKDNMKKGYFGKVVGGGGTGDDQNYFENQVMANYFKGKKKISAFGIMANTGKIGLGWEDRDKFGGNNNNTVYEDGVMYTYSDGDEFDSWSGQYNGRGYPKAWTGGLHFSDKWNEDKHHLASNYRYAKQNIEAINNTFSQIILPNNTQQFSDERQDEFKTGQRHRVDGLYEWKTDSLSTLRLTVMGNYQNSLNRSTYNQYNMDANGDTLIDNQRLTTNDATTQRLNSSLTWKKKFKKDRRTLMLSMTENYEESESSGFLNSVNISSINGTDYVDQKKDNDRQALQLNGSAVYTEPITKVMAVSVEYRLGVNNSTSERTTFNKSNPNTDAYDLRDD
;
A
#
# COMPACT_ATOMS: atom_id res chain seq x y z
N MET A 1 -114.99 47.83 -6.78
CA MET A 1 -113.85 48.71 -6.42
C MET A 1 -112.88 47.86 -5.62
N HIS A 2 -111.67 47.61 -6.18
CA HIS A 2 -110.53 46.86 -5.62
C HIS A 2 -110.73 45.35 -5.35
N LEU A 3 -109.78 44.42 -5.45
CA LEU A 3 -108.50 44.19 -6.15
C LEU A 3 -108.04 42.79 -5.65
N ARG A 4 -107.29 42.04 -6.47
CA ARG A 4 -106.40 40.87 -6.14
C ARG A 4 -107.04 39.48 -6.17
N CYS A 5 -106.69 38.62 -7.14
CA CYS A 5 -105.41 37.97 -7.47
C CYS A 5 -105.11 36.74 -6.60
N LEU A 6 -105.00 35.60 -7.30
CA LEU A 6 -104.12 34.45 -7.06
C LEU A 6 -104.07 33.84 -5.65
N LEU A 7 -104.44 32.55 -5.56
CA LEU A 7 -103.61 31.50 -4.92
C LEU A 7 -104.25 30.12 -5.15
N PHE A 8 -104.17 29.65 -6.40
CA PHE A 8 -104.04 28.22 -6.72
C PHE A 8 -102.53 27.93 -6.71
N ALA A 9 -102.11 26.84 -6.06
CA ALA A 9 -100.73 26.44 -5.72
C ALA A 9 -100.24 27.03 -4.37
N PRO A 10 -100.10 26.18 -3.32
CA PRO A 10 -99.18 25.04 -3.39
C PRO A 10 -99.68 23.77 -2.66
N LEU A 11 -100.07 22.75 -3.44
CA LEU A 11 -100.17 21.34 -3.02
C LEU A 11 -98.91 20.56 -3.46
N LEU A 12 -97.76 21.24 -3.58
CA LEU A 12 -96.55 20.67 -4.17
C LEU A 12 -95.30 20.95 -3.31
N LEU A 13 -95.43 20.81 -1.99
CA LEU A 13 -94.35 21.10 -1.03
C LEU A 13 -94.06 19.91 -0.09
N LEU A 14 -94.22 18.68 -0.59
CA LEU A 14 -93.93 17.45 0.16
C LEU A 14 -93.26 16.35 -0.70
N LEU A 15 -92.32 16.71 -1.57
CA LEU A 15 -91.35 15.75 -2.11
C LEU A 15 -89.93 16.34 -2.05
N SER A 16 -89.34 16.29 -0.86
CA SER A 16 -87.90 16.42 -0.68
C SER A 16 -87.24 15.14 -1.17
N THR A 17 -86.82 15.10 -2.43
CA THR A 17 -85.92 14.05 -2.91
C THR A 17 -84.56 14.23 -2.25
N THR A 18 -84.22 13.34 -1.31
CA THR A 18 -82.85 13.24 -0.82
C THR A 18 -81.97 12.72 -1.95
N VAL A 19 -81.24 13.61 -2.62
CA VAL A 19 -80.16 13.22 -3.53
C VAL A 19 -79.06 12.61 -2.68
N LYS A 20 -78.98 11.27 -2.64
CA LYS A 20 -77.79 10.59 -2.12
C LYS A 20 -76.67 10.80 -3.14
N ALA A 21 -75.66 11.59 -2.77
CA ALA A 21 -74.38 11.58 -3.47
C ALA A 21 -73.88 10.13 -3.53
N GLN A 22 -73.53 9.66 -4.73
CA GLN A 22 -72.96 8.32 -4.88
C GLN A 22 -71.53 8.36 -4.32
N PRO A 23 -71.21 7.55 -3.29
CA PRO A 23 -69.86 7.53 -2.74
C PRO A 23 -68.86 7.04 -3.79
N TYR A 24 -67.64 7.57 -3.76
CA TYR A 24 -66.53 7.02 -4.53
C TYR A 24 -66.11 5.72 -3.86
N THR A 25 -65.93 4.63 -4.62
CA THR A 25 -65.54 3.34 -4.05
C THR A 25 -64.09 3.02 -4.38
N ILE A 26 -63.31 2.66 -3.38
CA ILE A 26 -61.99 2.07 -3.54
C ILE A 26 -62.12 0.56 -3.29
N LYS A 27 -61.57 -0.26 -4.18
CA LYS A 27 -61.52 -1.71 -4.01
C LYS A 27 -60.13 -2.26 -4.28
N GLY A 28 -59.84 -3.42 -3.72
CA GLY A 28 -58.61 -4.17 -3.93
C GLY A 28 -58.64 -5.48 -3.16
N SER A 29 -57.53 -6.22 -3.19
CA SER A 29 -57.32 -7.40 -2.35
C SER A 29 -55.99 -7.31 -1.61
N VAL A 30 -55.90 -7.94 -0.44
CA VAL A 30 -54.67 -7.97 0.37
C VAL A 30 -54.16 -9.40 0.43
N LYS A 31 -52.90 -9.61 0.06
CA LYS A 31 -52.32 -10.94 -0.11
C LYS A 31 -50.89 -11.02 0.42
N ASP A 32 -50.55 -12.17 1.00
CA ASP A 32 -49.17 -12.51 1.39
C ASP A 32 -48.32 -12.78 0.14
N THR A 33 -47.20 -12.08 0.01
CA THR A 33 -46.27 -12.25 -1.11
C THR A 33 -45.52 -13.57 -1.10
N LEU A 34 -45.37 -14.23 0.06
CA LEU A 34 -44.57 -15.46 0.20
C LEU A 34 -45.42 -16.71 0.01
N ASN A 35 -46.51 -16.83 0.76
CA ASN A 35 -47.36 -18.03 0.72
C ASN A 35 -48.53 -17.89 -0.25
N MET A 36 -48.67 -16.74 -0.92
CA MET A 36 -49.76 -16.43 -1.85
C MET A 36 -51.16 -16.59 -1.21
N ASN A 37 -51.24 -16.49 0.11
CA ASN A 37 -52.49 -16.59 0.87
C ASN A 37 -53.21 -15.25 0.92
N ASN A 38 -54.53 -15.28 0.76
CA ASN A 38 -55.38 -14.11 0.95
C ASN A 38 -55.46 -13.78 2.45
N LEU A 39 -55.26 -12.50 2.80
CA LEU A 39 -55.26 -12.08 4.20
C LEU A 39 -56.67 -11.65 4.61
N HIS A 40 -57.37 -12.53 5.32
CA HIS A 40 -58.67 -12.24 5.93
C HIS A 40 -58.52 -11.34 7.17
N ASN A 41 -59.41 -10.36 7.35
CA ASN A 41 -59.40 -9.42 8.49
C ASN A 41 -58.17 -8.50 8.58
N ALA A 42 -57.47 -8.24 7.49
CA ALA A 42 -56.55 -7.10 7.39
C ALA A 42 -57.32 -5.80 7.62
N SER A 43 -56.73 -4.87 8.37
CA SER A 43 -57.31 -3.55 8.64
C SER A 43 -56.85 -2.58 7.57
N ILE A 44 -57.77 -2.15 6.71
CA ILE A 44 -57.49 -1.17 5.66
C ILE A 44 -58.04 0.17 6.13
N THR A 45 -57.16 1.16 6.30
CA THR A 45 -57.48 2.49 6.79
C THR A 45 -57.14 3.51 5.71
N LEU A 46 -58.02 4.49 5.52
CA LEU A 46 -57.81 5.59 4.60
C LEU A 46 -57.80 6.90 5.36
N ILE A 47 -56.73 7.67 5.22
CA ILE A 47 -56.56 8.98 5.87
C ILE A 47 -56.29 10.07 4.82
N HIS A 48 -56.66 11.30 5.10
CA HIS A 48 -56.35 12.45 4.24
C HIS A 48 -54.84 12.70 4.20
N ALA A 49 -54.28 12.90 2.99
CA ALA A 49 -52.84 13.13 2.84
C ALA A 49 -52.37 14.50 3.39
N THR A 50 -53.29 15.43 3.63
CA THR A 50 -53.02 16.81 4.05
C THR A 50 -52.84 16.96 5.56
N ASP A 51 -53.69 16.31 6.35
CA ASP A 51 -53.74 16.47 7.81
C ASP A 51 -53.80 15.14 8.57
N SER A 52 -53.68 14.01 7.85
CA SER A 52 -53.73 12.65 8.42
C SER A 52 -55.02 12.31 9.16
N THR A 53 -56.10 13.07 8.95
CA THR A 53 -57.41 12.75 9.54
C THR A 53 -58.02 11.50 8.91
N LEU A 54 -58.72 10.70 9.72
CA LEU A 54 -59.35 9.46 9.28
C LEU A 54 -60.57 9.77 8.39
N GLU A 55 -60.54 9.29 7.15
CA GLU A 55 -61.68 9.36 6.24
C GLU A 55 -62.59 8.14 6.45
N THR A 56 -62.03 6.93 6.37
CA THR A 56 -62.79 5.68 6.53
C THR A 56 -61.86 4.49 6.78
N PHE A 57 -62.42 3.37 7.23
CA PHE A 57 -61.70 2.11 7.38
C PHE A 57 -62.62 0.91 7.12
N THR A 58 -62.02 -0.22 6.77
CA THR A 58 -62.72 -1.49 6.59
C THR A 58 -61.80 -2.65 6.92
N ARG A 59 -62.34 -3.87 6.89
CA ARG A 59 -61.56 -5.10 6.97
C ARG A 59 -61.68 -5.90 5.67
N SER A 60 -60.61 -6.59 5.30
CA SER A 60 -60.67 -7.54 4.18
C SER A 60 -61.53 -8.75 4.54
N LYS A 61 -62.22 -9.28 3.53
CA LYS A 61 -63.07 -10.48 3.60
C LYS A 61 -62.23 -11.76 3.57
N GLU A 62 -62.88 -12.91 3.69
CA GLU A 62 -62.24 -14.23 3.68
C GLU A 62 -61.41 -14.50 2.41
N ASP A 63 -61.84 -13.95 1.28
CA ASP A 63 -61.11 -13.99 0.00
C ASP A 63 -60.02 -12.90 -0.13
N GLY A 64 -59.75 -12.14 0.93
CA GLY A 64 -58.77 -11.05 0.96
C GLY A 64 -59.25 -9.74 0.31
N THR A 65 -60.46 -9.70 -0.25
CA THR A 65 -60.98 -8.49 -0.92
C THR A 65 -61.49 -7.45 0.07
N PHE A 66 -61.38 -6.17 -0.27
CA PHE A 66 -61.94 -5.07 0.51
C PHE A 66 -62.59 -4.03 -0.40
N ALA A 67 -63.52 -3.27 0.19
CA ALA A 67 -64.13 -2.10 -0.45
C ALA A 67 -64.34 -0.99 0.59
N LEU A 68 -63.97 0.24 0.24
CA LEU A 68 -64.11 1.45 1.03
C LEU A 68 -64.98 2.45 0.28
N ASN A 69 -65.91 3.09 0.97
CA ASN A 69 -66.69 4.21 0.44
C ASN A 69 -66.08 5.52 0.94
N VAL A 70 -65.78 6.41 0.00
CA VAL A 70 -65.11 7.68 0.22
C VAL A 70 -66.05 8.82 -0.14
N SER A 71 -66.03 9.88 0.68
CA SER A 71 -66.98 10.98 0.60
C SER A 71 -66.67 11.97 -0.53
N ALA A 72 -65.39 12.18 -0.86
CA ALA A 72 -64.95 13.16 -1.85
C ALA A 72 -63.69 12.72 -2.65
N PRO A 73 -63.50 13.23 -3.89
CA PRO A 73 -62.25 13.05 -4.62
C PRO A 73 -61.12 13.83 -3.96
N GLY A 74 -59.88 13.35 -4.06
CA GLY A 74 -58.73 13.95 -3.36
C GLY A 74 -57.54 13.01 -3.23
N LYS A 75 -56.51 13.47 -2.51
CA LYS A 75 -55.29 12.70 -2.22
C LYS A 75 -55.38 12.10 -0.82
N TYR A 76 -55.15 10.80 -0.73
CA TYR A 76 -55.26 10.02 0.50
C TYR A 76 -54.02 9.16 0.72
N ILE A 77 -53.80 8.73 1.96
CA ILE A 77 -52.85 7.69 2.31
C ILE A 77 -53.66 6.46 2.70
N LEU A 78 -53.39 5.34 2.04
CA LEU A 78 -53.94 4.04 2.36
C LEU A 78 -52.95 3.30 3.26
N MET A 79 -53.43 2.79 4.38
CA MET A 79 -52.66 1.97 5.30
C MET A 79 -53.34 0.60 5.45
N SER A 80 -52.63 -0.48 5.13
CA SER A 80 -53.08 -1.85 5.37
C SER A 80 -52.22 -2.49 6.45
N VAL A 81 -52.86 -2.96 7.53
CA VAL A 81 -52.20 -3.53 8.70
C VAL A 81 -52.74 -4.93 8.97
N PHE A 82 -51.86 -5.90 9.15
CA PHE A 82 -52.22 -7.26 9.53
C PHE A 82 -51.20 -7.83 10.52
N PRO A 83 -51.62 -8.53 11.59
CA PRO A 83 -50.71 -9.05 12.60
C PRO A 83 -49.60 -9.93 12.00
N GLY A 84 -48.34 -9.64 12.36
CA GLY A 84 -47.17 -10.38 11.86
C GLY A 84 -46.66 -9.91 10.49
N PHE A 85 -47.35 -8.99 9.82
CA PHE A 85 -46.96 -8.40 8.54
C PHE A 85 -46.56 -6.93 8.69
N ALA A 86 -45.69 -6.46 7.81
CA ALA A 86 -45.33 -5.07 7.78
C ALA A 86 -46.50 -4.23 7.27
N ASP A 87 -46.63 -3.04 7.83
CA ASP A 87 -47.72 -2.13 7.51
C ASP A 87 -47.47 -1.60 6.09
N TYR A 88 -48.41 -1.84 5.18
CA TYR A 88 -48.34 -1.32 3.83
C TYR A 88 -48.91 0.10 3.81
N VAL A 89 -48.14 1.06 3.31
CA VAL A 89 -48.55 2.47 3.24
C VAL A 89 -48.31 2.99 1.83
N ASP A 90 -49.36 3.49 1.17
CA ASP A 90 -49.25 4.07 -0.18
C ASP A 90 -50.11 5.32 -0.34
N LYS A 91 -49.69 6.22 -1.22
CA LYS A 91 -50.42 7.45 -1.55
C LYS A 91 -51.31 7.20 -2.76
N ILE A 92 -52.62 7.42 -2.59
CA ILE A 92 -53.60 7.22 -3.65
C ILE A 92 -54.34 8.52 -3.98
N GLU A 93 -54.73 8.67 -5.24
CA GLU A 93 -55.48 9.83 -5.73
C GLU A 93 -56.82 9.38 -6.32
N ILE A 94 -57.93 9.90 -5.78
CA ILE A 94 -59.27 9.67 -6.29
C ILE A 94 -59.63 10.81 -7.22
N LYS A 95 -59.84 10.50 -8.50
CA LYS A 95 -60.18 11.48 -9.53
C LYS A 95 -61.69 11.68 -9.62
N GLU A 96 -62.13 12.91 -9.80
CA GLU A 96 -63.54 13.30 -9.85
C GLU A 96 -64.34 12.58 -10.95
N ASN A 97 -63.67 12.21 -12.05
CA ASN A 97 -64.25 11.49 -13.19
C ASN A 97 -64.25 9.95 -13.08
N LYS A 98 -63.77 9.37 -11.96
CA LYS A 98 -63.66 7.92 -11.78
C LYS A 98 -64.30 7.50 -10.45
N LYS A 99 -65.54 7.01 -10.51
CA LYS A 99 -66.34 6.61 -9.33
C LYS A 99 -65.80 5.37 -8.62
N VAL A 100 -65.05 4.51 -9.31
CA VAL A 100 -64.47 3.30 -8.73
C VAL A 100 -62.97 3.25 -9.01
N THR A 101 -62.16 3.27 -7.95
CA THR A 101 -60.70 3.10 -8.01
C THR A 101 -60.34 1.69 -7.59
N ASP A 102 -59.79 0.90 -8.51
CA ASP A 102 -59.29 -0.44 -8.24
C ASP A 102 -57.78 -0.37 -8.02
N LEU A 103 -57.34 -0.83 -6.85
CA LEU A 103 -55.93 -0.87 -6.45
C LEU A 103 -55.27 -2.22 -6.80
N GLY A 104 -56.04 -3.19 -7.32
CA GLY A 104 -55.53 -4.52 -7.60
C GLY A 104 -55.12 -5.26 -6.33
N GLU A 105 -54.06 -6.06 -6.44
CA GLU A 105 -53.51 -6.83 -5.32
C GLU A 105 -52.51 -5.99 -4.54
N ILE A 106 -52.74 -5.83 -3.24
CA ILE A 106 -51.84 -5.18 -2.29
C ILE A 106 -50.94 -6.27 -1.68
N PRO A 107 -49.64 -6.29 -2.02
CA PRO A 107 -48.70 -7.24 -1.46
C PRO A 107 -48.34 -6.87 -0.02
N MET A 108 -48.57 -7.79 0.93
CA MET A 108 -48.13 -7.65 2.32
C MET A 108 -46.95 -8.60 2.58
N VAL A 109 -45.87 -8.06 3.12
CA VAL A 109 -44.66 -8.82 3.46
C VAL A 109 -44.64 -9.11 4.96
N THR A 110 -44.23 -10.31 5.37
CA THR A 110 -44.11 -10.66 6.80
C THR A 110 -43.01 -9.84 7.49
N ARG A 111 -43.23 -9.40 8.74
CA ARG A 111 -42.22 -8.63 9.50
C ARG A 111 -40.93 -9.42 9.73
N THR A 112 -41.03 -10.75 9.85
CA THR A 112 -39.87 -11.65 9.97
C THR A 112 -39.02 -11.69 8.71
N HIS A 113 -39.62 -11.55 7.53
CA HIS A 113 -38.89 -11.46 6.27
C HIS A 113 -38.22 -10.08 6.10
N LEU A 114 -38.93 -8.99 6.41
CA LEU A 114 -38.37 -7.65 6.44
C LEU A 114 -37.23 -7.50 7.46
N LEU A 115 -37.36 -8.11 8.64
CA LEU A 115 -36.28 -8.16 9.63
C LEU A 115 -35.11 -9.02 9.15
N LYS A 116 -35.35 -10.15 8.46
CA LYS A 116 -34.27 -10.91 7.81
C LYS A 116 -33.56 -10.06 6.76
N GLU A 117 -34.29 -9.42 5.86
CA GLU A 117 -33.75 -8.57 4.79
C GLU A 117 -33.01 -7.34 5.33
N PHE A 118 -33.53 -6.70 6.39
CA PHE A 118 -32.87 -5.61 7.10
C PHE A 118 -31.62 -6.08 7.86
N VAL A 119 -31.66 -7.25 8.52
CA VAL A 119 -30.47 -7.88 9.12
C VAL A 119 -29.43 -8.24 8.06
N PHE A 120 -29.84 -8.67 6.86
CA PHE A 120 -28.95 -8.90 5.72
C PHE A 120 -28.40 -7.61 5.09
N THR A 121 -29.07 -6.46 5.27
CA THR A 121 -28.66 -5.17 4.67
C THR A 121 -27.79 -4.35 5.63
N ASP A 122 -28.01 -4.42 6.94
CA ASP A 122 -27.18 -3.76 7.98
C ASP A 122 -26.01 -4.64 8.47
N GLN A 123 -26.08 -5.97 8.31
CA GLN A 123 -24.87 -6.77 8.37
C GLN A 123 -24.16 -6.62 7.03
N TYR A 124 -23.29 -5.61 6.94
CA TYR A 124 -22.03 -5.82 6.25
C TYR A 124 -21.47 -7.13 6.81
N ALA A 125 -21.58 -8.22 6.07
CA ALA A 125 -20.98 -9.48 6.48
C ALA A 125 -19.52 -9.14 6.80
N ALA A 126 -19.13 -9.26 8.08
CA ALA A 126 -17.80 -8.88 8.54
C ALA A 126 -16.70 -9.58 7.73
N ILE A 127 -17.08 -10.69 7.09
CA ILE A 127 -16.31 -11.45 6.13
C ILE A 127 -17.19 -11.68 4.89
N LYS A 128 -16.67 -11.37 3.70
CA LYS A 128 -17.31 -11.61 2.41
C LYS A 128 -16.35 -12.37 1.51
N VAL A 129 -16.79 -13.51 0.99
CA VAL A 129 -16.02 -14.29 0.01
C VAL A 129 -16.46 -13.86 -1.40
N LYS A 130 -15.51 -13.42 -2.22
CA LYS A 130 -15.69 -13.04 -3.63
C LYS A 130 -14.76 -13.89 -4.50
N GLY A 131 -15.26 -15.02 -4.99
CA GLY A 131 -14.43 -15.97 -5.73
C GLY A 131 -13.28 -16.46 -4.87
N ASP A 132 -12.04 -16.15 -5.28
CA ASP A 132 -10.80 -16.54 -4.60
C ASP A 132 -10.33 -15.50 -3.56
N THR A 133 -11.08 -14.40 -3.37
CA THR A 133 -10.75 -13.34 -2.41
C THR A 133 -11.65 -13.39 -1.17
N ILE A 134 -11.05 -13.36 0.01
CA ILE A 134 -11.76 -13.16 1.28
C ILE A 134 -11.60 -11.69 1.71
N GLU A 135 -12.70 -10.97 1.83
CA GLU A 135 -12.76 -9.55 2.20
C GLU A 135 -13.29 -9.39 3.62
N TYR A 136 -12.53 -8.75 4.49
CA TYR A 136 -12.88 -8.38 5.86
C TYR A 136 -13.21 -6.89 5.91
N VAL A 137 -14.32 -6.53 6.52
CA VAL A 137 -14.63 -5.12 6.81
C VAL A 137 -13.93 -4.72 8.10
N ALA A 138 -12.96 -3.81 8.04
CA ALA A 138 -12.07 -3.52 9.16
C ALA A 138 -12.84 -2.99 10.39
N ASP A 139 -13.81 -2.11 10.17
CA ASP A 139 -14.64 -1.50 11.22
C ASP A 139 -15.52 -2.54 11.97
N SER A 140 -15.72 -3.74 11.41
CA SER A 140 -16.44 -4.84 12.07
C SER A 140 -15.63 -5.55 13.15
N PHE A 141 -14.31 -5.33 13.21
CA PHE A 141 -13.41 -5.95 14.18
C PHE A 141 -12.87 -4.89 15.15
N LYS A 142 -13.37 -4.91 16.38
CA LYS A 142 -12.97 -3.95 17.41
C LYS A 142 -11.50 -4.13 17.80
N VAL A 143 -10.73 -3.08 17.61
CA VAL A 143 -9.35 -2.91 18.10
C VAL A 143 -9.30 -1.74 19.10
N ARG A 144 -8.17 -1.57 19.78
CA ARG A 144 -7.97 -0.46 20.72
C ARG A 144 -7.86 0.87 19.98
N ASP A 145 -8.10 1.97 20.70
CA ASP A 145 -7.84 3.31 20.15
C ASP A 145 -6.34 3.46 19.81
N ASN A 146 -6.04 3.98 18.62
CA ASN A 146 -4.69 4.04 18.03
C ASN A 146 -4.01 2.69 17.78
N ALA A 147 -4.76 1.58 17.71
CA ALA A 147 -4.21 0.29 17.31
C ALA A 147 -3.62 0.32 15.89
N THR A 148 -2.55 -0.46 15.70
CA THR A 148 -1.91 -0.67 14.40
C THR A 148 -2.68 -1.71 13.57
N VAL A 149 -2.40 -1.77 12.28
CA VAL A 149 -2.95 -2.82 11.41
C VAL A 149 -2.52 -4.21 11.86
N GLU A 150 -1.34 -4.39 12.47
CA GLU A 150 -0.88 -5.67 13.04
C GLU A 150 -1.89 -6.20 14.07
N GLU A 151 -2.36 -5.32 14.96
CA GLU A 151 -3.38 -5.66 15.95
C GLU A 151 -4.73 -6.00 15.31
N LEU A 152 -5.09 -5.29 14.22
CA LEU A 152 -6.28 -5.60 13.43
C LEU A 152 -6.17 -6.98 12.78
N LEU A 153 -5.06 -7.28 12.10
CA LEU A 153 -4.82 -8.55 11.42
C LEU A 153 -4.87 -9.73 12.39
N LYS A 154 -4.34 -9.58 13.61
CA LYS A 154 -4.45 -10.59 14.69
C LYS A 154 -5.88 -10.87 15.15
N LYS A 155 -6.83 -9.97 14.86
CA LYS A 155 -8.26 -10.14 15.18
C LYS A 155 -9.06 -10.75 14.03
N LEU A 156 -8.51 -10.79 12.82
CA LEU A 156 -9.17 -11.36 11.67
C LEU A 156 -9.07 -12.90 11.69
N PRO A 157 -10.19 -13.63 11.53
CA PRO A 157 -10.17 -15.09 11.46
C PRO A 157 -9.26 -15.59 10.33
N GLY A 158 -8.51 -16.67 10.58
CA GLY A 158 -7.62 -17.25 9.56
C GLY A 158 -6.35 -16.45 9.29
N LEU A 159 -6.15 -15.28 9.91
CA LEU A 159 -4.88 -14.56 9.89
C LEU A 159 -4.13 -14.72 11.20
N GLN A 160 -2.81 -14.83 11.11
CA GLN A 160 -1.91 -14.87 12.25
C GLN A 160 -0.73 -13.94 11.97
N VAL A 161 -0.26 -13.26 13.01
CA VAL A 161 0.93 -12.43 12.93
C VAL A 161 1.85 -12.80 14.07
N ASP A 162 3.08 -13.21 13.75
CA ASP A 162 4.06 -13.63 14.74
C ASP A 162 4.77 -12.44 15.43
N LYS A 163 5.77 -12.72 16.26
CA LYS A 163 6.49 -11.69 17.03
C LYS A 163 7.41 -10.83 16.15
N ASP A 164 7.96 -11.43 15.10
CA ASP A 164 8.81 -10.75 14.13
C ASP A 164 7.94 -9.92 13.17
N GLY A 165 6.65 -10.26 13.08
CA GLY A 165 5.59 -9.60 12.35
C GLY A 165 5.26 -10.30 11.03
N ASN A 166 5.77 -11.50 10.77
CA ASN A 166 5.37 -12.27 9.60
C ASN A 166 3.88 -12.58 9.69
N ILE A 167 3.19 -12.39 8.57
CA ILE A 167 1.76 -12.62 8.45
C ILE A 167 1.55 -13.98 7.80
N GLN A 168 0.66 -14.79 8.37
CA GLN A 168 0.18 -16.02 7.78
C GLN A 168 -1.33 -15.92 7.56
N ALA A 169 -1.79 -16.36 6.40
CA ALA A 169 -3.19 -16.47 6.07
C ALA A 169 -3.51 -17.93 5.77
N HIS A 170 -4.42 -18.52 6.54
CA HIS A 170 -4.86 -19.91 6.40
C HIS A 170 -3.72 -20.94 6.41
N GLY A 171 -2.68 -20.69 7.22
CA GLY A 171 -1.51 -21.57 7.36
C GLY A 171 -0.46 -21.41 6.25
N GLN A 172 -0.65 -20.51 5.28
CA GLN A 172 0.35 -20.14 4.28
C GLN A 172 0.97 -18.79 4.64
N LYS A 173 2.29 -18.65 4.43
CA LYS A 173 2.98 -17.37 4.61
C LYS A 173 2.42 -16.36 3.60
N VAL A 174 2.03 -15.19 4.08
CA VAL A 174 1.71 -14.06 3.21
C VAL A 174 3.03 -13.51 2.70
N GLU A 175 3.22 -13.62 1.39
CA GLU A 175 4.43 -13.15 0.73
C GLU A 175 4.33 -11.66 0.40
N LYS A 176 3.11 -11.14 0.22
CA LYS A 176 2.87 -9.76 -0.19
C LYS A 176 1.77 -9.09 0.62
N LEU A 177 2.00 -7.83 0.99
CA LEU A 177 1.01 -6.96 1.61
C LEU A 177 0.84 -5.70 0.76
N LEU A 178 -0.39 -5.44 0.30
CA LEU A 178 -0.77 -4.33 -0.54
C LEU A 178 -1.55 -3.30 0.30
N VAL A 179 -1.55 -2.05 -0.14
CA VAL A 179 -2.40 -0.97 0.36
C VAL A 179 -3.10 -0.34 -0.84
N ASP A 180 -4.44 -0.30 -0.86
CA ASP A 180 -5.24 0.17 -2.02
C ASP A 180 -4.94 -0.53 -3.36
N GLY A 181 -4.58 -1.82 -3.30
CA GLY A 181 -4.18 -2.61 -4.48
C GLY A 181 -2.74 -2.36 -4.91
N GLU A 182 -2.04 -1.47 -4.20
CA GLU A 182 -0.65 -1.10 -4.44
C GLU A 182 0.27 -1.94 -3.57
N GLU A 183 1.30 -2.57 -4.15
CA GLU A 183 2.31 -3.27 -3.34
C GLU A 183 2.93 -2.24 -2.38
N PHE A 184 2.91 -2.53 -1.08
CA PHE A 184 3.40 -1.64 -0.06
C PHE A 184 4.56 -2.38 0.61
N PHE A 185 5.76 -2.09 0.12
CA PHE A 185 7.05 -2.69 0.51
C PHE A 185 7.41 -3.99 -0.21
N THR A 186 8.71 -4.22 -0.34
CA THR A 186 9.28 -5.30 -1.16
C THR A 186 9.87 -6.45 -0.34
N ASP A 187 10.19 -6.27 0.95
CA ASP A 187 10.97 -7.27 1.68
C ASP A 187 10.40 -7.70 3.05
N ASP A 188 9.37 -7.03 3.61
CA ASP A 188 8.78 -7.49 4.88
C ASP A 188 7.32 -7.03 5.11
N PRO A 189 6.32 -7.93 4.98
CA PRO A 189 4.92 -7.68 5.32
C PRO A 189 4.68 -7.21 6.78
N ALA A 190 5.58 -7.55 7.71
CA ALA A 190 5.51 -7.12 9.11
C ALA A 190 5.43 -5.61 9.27
N VAL A 191 6.15 -4.94 8.39
CA VAL A 191 6.49 -3.54 8.52
C VAL A 191 5.34 -2.62 8.12
N VAL A 192 4.46 -3.01 7.20
CA VAL A 192 3.22 -2.28 6.87
C VAL A 192 2.21 -2.38 8.01
N SER A 193 2.13 -3.56 8.61
CA SER A 193 1.12 -3.85 9.62
C SER A 193 1.40 -3.11 10.93
N LYS A 194 2.68 -2.94 11.30
CA LYS A 194 3.15 -2.28 12.53
C LYS A 194 2.92 -0.76 12.61
N SER A 195 2.27 -0.19 11.61
CA SER A 195 2.78 1.01 10.97
C SER A 195 1.61 1.89 10.52
N LEU A 196 0.73 1.28 9.73
CA LEU A 196 -0.56 1.86 9.40
C LEU A 196 -1.49 1.74 10.61
N GLN A 197 -2.23 2.80 10.91
CA GLN A 197 -3.24 2.76 11.97
C GLN A 197 -4.47 2.00 11.46
N ALA A 198 -5.03 1.11 12.27
CA ALA A 198 -6.21 0.34 11.92
C ALA A 198 -7.39 1.23 11.49
N LYS A 199 -7.51 2.42 12.09
CA LYS A 199 -8.56 3.41 11.76
C LYS A 199 -8.52 3.94 10.32
N ALA A 200 -7.35 3.86 9.67
CA ALA A 200 -7.17 4.30 8.30
C ALA A 200 -7.65 3.27 7.28
N VAL A 201 -7.83 2.01 7.71
CA VAL A 201 -8.24 0.89 6.86
C VAL A 201 -9.76 0.77 6.82
N ASP A 202 -10.31 0.69 5.61
CA ASP A 202 -11.71 0.38 5.33
C ASP A 202 -11.92 -1.14 5.25
N LYS A 203 -11.07 -1.85 4.49
CA LYS A 203 -11.19 -3.30 4.24
C LYS A 203 -9.84 -4.00 4.21
N VAL A 204 -9.82 -5.27 4.58
CA VAL A 204 -8.66 -6.17 4.41
C VAL A 204 -9.07 -7.29 3.48
N GLN A 205 -8.35 -7.48 2.37
CA GLN A 205 -8.63 -8.54 1.39
C GLN A 205 -7.49 -9.55 1.40
N VAL A 206 -7.79 -10.84 1.26
CA VAL A 206 -6.81 -11.92 1.19
C VAL A 206 -7.08 -12.75 -0.05
N PHE A 207 -6.08 -12.89 -0.93
CA PHE A 207 -6.18 -13.58 -2.20
C PHE A 207 -4.82 -14.08 -2.70
N ASP A 208 -4.81 -14.95 -3.70
CA ASP A 208 -3.61 -15.35 -4.42
C ASP A 208 -3.43 -14.46 -5.66
N LYS A 209 -2.32 -13.70 -5.72
CA LYS A 209 -2.01 -12.76 -6.80
C LYS A 209 -1.17 -13.45 -7.87
N LYS A 210 -1.57 -13.33 -9.14
CA LYS A 210 -0.85 -13.90 -10.29
C LYS A 210 0.35 -13.03 -10.69
N SER A 211 1.22 -13.54 -11.55
CA SER A 211 2.35 -12.75 -12.07
C SER A 211 1.90 -11.56 -12.96
N GLU A 212 2.75 -10.55 -13.14
CA GLU A 212 2.51 -9.40 -14.06
C GLU A 212 2.21 -9.88 -15.48
N GLN A 213 2.95 -10.89 -15.94
CA GLN A 213 2.78 -11.46 -17.26
C GLN A 213 1.45 -12.20 -17.35
N ALA A 214 1.06 -12.94 -16.33
CA ALA A 214 -0.19 -13.69 -16.30
C ALA A 214 -1.42 -12.78 -16.21
N GLU A 215 -1.37 -11.71 -15.39
CA GLU A 215 -2.45 -10.72 -15.30
C GLU A 215 -2.57 -9.93 -16.63
N PHE A 216 -1.45 -9.50 -17.22
CA PHE A 216 -1.47 -8.77 -18.50
C PHE A 216 -1.91 -9.61 -19.71
N THR A 217 -1.42 -10.85 -19.83
CA THR A 217 -1.71 -11.77 -20.95
C THR A 217 -3.02 -12.54 -20.75
N GLY A 218 -3.48 -12.66 -19.50
CA GLY A 218 -4.59 -13.54 -19.11
C GLY A 218 -4.24 -15.03 -19.22
N ILE A 219 -2.97 -15.41 -19.26
CA ILE A 219 -2.50 -16.79 -19.29
C ILE A 219 -1.77 -17.09 -17.99
N ASP A 220 -2.24 -18.09 -17.26
CA ASP A 220 -1.60 -18.53 -16.02
C ASP A 220 -0.22 -19.14 -16.34
N ASP A 221 0.81 -18.63 -15.69
CA ASP A 221 2.18 -19.13 -15.77
C ASP A 221 2.54 -20.04 -14.57
N GLY A 222 1.58 -20.30 -13.68
CA GLY A 222 1.76 -21.12 -12.49
C GLY A 222 2.44 -20.38 -11.34
N GLU A 223 2.77 -19.10 -11.50
CA GLU A 223 3.32 -18.26 -10.44
C GLU A 223 2.18 -17.50 -9.73
N SER A 224 1.97 -17.82 -8.45
CA SER A 224 1.02 -17.10 -7.59
C SER A 224 1.62 -16.84 -6.22
N THR A 225 1.30 -15.69 -5.65
CA THR A 225 1.83 -15.24 -4.36
C THR A 225 0.68 -14.92 -3.40
N ARG A 226 0.72 -15.49 -2.20
CA ARG A 226 -0.33 -15.25 -1.18
C ARG A 226 -0.25 -13.81 -0.72
N THR A 227 -1.32 -13.06 -0.96
CA THR A 227 -1.35 -11.61 -0.85
C THR A 227 -2.47 -11.12 0.06
N VAL A 228 -2.18 -10.13 0.90
CA VAL A 228 -3.17 -9.38 1.68
C VAL A 228 -3.22 -7.94 1.14
N ASN A 229 -4.38 -7.32 1.01
CA ASN A 229 -4.54 -5.93 0.58
C ASN A 229 -5.34 -5.12 1.60
N LEU A 230 -4.86 -3.92 1.95
CA LEU A 230 -5.46 -3.01 2.92
C LEU A 230 -6.06 -1.80 2.17
N GLN A 231 -7.38 -1.74 2.04
CA GLN A 231 -8.05 -0.60 1.39
C GLN A 231 -8.16 0.58 2.38
N LEU A 232 -7.76 1.80 2.01
CA LEU A 232 -7.80 2.98 2.88
C LEU A 232 -9.09 3.80 2.73
N LYS A 233 -9.40 4.61 3.75
CA LYS A 233 -10.54 5.56 3.74
C LYS A 233 -10.27 6.81 2.87
N ASP A 234 -11.28 7.31 2.16
CA ASP A 234 -11.16 8.34 1.12
C ASP A 234 -10.78 9.77 1.58
N ASN A 235 -10.99 10.10 2.86
CA ASN A 235 -10.85 11.46 3.41
C ASN A 235 -9.40 11.97 3.56
N MET A 236 -8.40 11.20 3.14
CA MET A 236 -6.97 11.48 3.37
C MET A 236 -6.21 12.06 2.14
N LYS A 237 -6.91 12.46 1.06
CA LYS A 237 -6.30 12.72 -0.28
C LYS A 237 -5.97 14.19 -0.65
N LYS A 238 -6.09 15.18 0.25
CA LYS A 238 -5.79 16.62 -0.05
C LYS A 238 -5.18 17.36 1.15
N GLY A 239 -4.07 18.10 0.97
CA GLY A 239 -3.52 18.96 2.03
C GLY A 239 -2.03 19.29 1.92
N TYR A 240 -1.54 20.00 2.93
CA TYR A 240 -0.12 20.22 3.21
C TYR A 240 0.17 19.59 4.56
N PHE A 241 1.33 18.95 4.71
CA PHE A 241 1.77 18.53 6.03
C PHE A 241 3.30 18.60 6.12
N GLY A 242 3.78 18.87 7.33
CA GLY A 242 5.20 18.93 7.62
C GLY A 242 5.50 18.31 8.97
N LYS A 243 6.77 17.98 9.17
CA LYS A 243 7.30 17.44 10.42
C LYS A 243 8.56 18.21 10.76
N VAL A 244 8.68 18.61 12.02
CA VAL A 244 9.88 19.19 12.59
C VAL A 244 10.23 18.39 13.84
N VAL A 245 11.46 17.90 13.91
CA VAL A 245 12.04 17.24 15.07
C VAL A 245 13.28 18.02 15.46
N GLY A 246 13.38 18.35 16.73
CA GLY A 246 14.57 18.93 17.34
C GLY A 246 14.91 18.12 18.60
N GLY A 247 16.15 17.67 18.69
CA GLY A 247 16.70 16.92 19.81
C GLY A 247 18.02 17.53 20.24
N GLY A 248 18.26 17.52 21.55
CA GLY A 248 19.50 17.98 22.17
C GLY A 248 19.84 17.09 23.36
N GLY A 249 21.13 16.86 23.61
CA GLY A 249 21.63 16.08 24.73
C GLY A 249 22.77 16.77 25.46
N THR A 250 22.87 16.51 26.76
CA THR A 250 23.95 16.98 27.64
C THR A 250 24.85 15.80 27.99
N GLY A 251 26.15 15.90 27.72
CA GLY A 251 27.13 14.86 28.06
C GLY A 251 28.54 15.26 27.60
N ASP A 252 29.56 14.67 28.23
CA ASP A 252 30.93 15.19 28.22
C ASP A 252 31.74 14.90 26.94
N ASP A 253 31.34 13.94 26.10
CA ASP A 253 32.17 13.55 24.93
C ASP A 253 31.52 13.78 23.55
N GLN A 254 30.19 13.79 23.43
CA GLN A 254 29.49 14.13 22.17
C GLN A 254 28.14 14.77 22.46
N ASN A 255 28.03 16.09 22.30
CA ASN A 255 26.73 16.78 22.36
C ASN A 255 25.78 16.16 21.32
N TYR A 256 24.77 15.43 21.78
CA TYR A 256 23.80 14.80 20.90
C TYR A 256 22.87 15.85 20.31
N PHE A 257 22.61 15.74 19.01
CA PHE A 257 21.65 16.55 18.29
C PHE A 257 20.91 15.71 17.26
N GLU A 258 19.63 16.02 17.08
CA GLU A 258 18.80 15.46 16.03
C GLU A 258 17.90 16.56 15.48
N ASN A 259 18.11 16.92 14.22
CA ASN A 259 17.28 17.89 13.53
C ASN A 259 16.70 17.21 12.30
N GLN A 260 15.38 17.15 12.20
CA GLN A 260 14.68 16.68 11.02
C GLN A 260 13.62 17.70 10.63
N VAL A 261 13.61 18.08 9.36
CA VAL A 261 12.57 18.93 8.79
C VAL A 261 12.03 18.26 7.54
N MET A 262 10.72 18.26 7.39
CA MET A 262 10.04 17.69 6.24
C MET A 262 8.82 18.54 5.89
N ALA A 263 8.60 18.76 4.60
CA ALA A 263 7.47 19.51 4.08
C ALA A 263 6.90 18.80 2.85
N ASN A 264 5.57 18.73 2.76
CA ASN A 264 4.87 18.00 1.72
C ASN A 264 3.63 18.75 1.27
N TYR A 265 3.38 18.71 -0.02
CA TYR A 265 2.27 19.38 -0.69
C TYR A 265 1.57 18.44 -1.65
N PHE A 266 0.26 18.32 -1.48
CA PHE A 266 -0.60 17.47 -2.31
C PHE A 266 -1.74 18.31 -2.89
N LYS A 267 -1.79 18.38 -4.23
CA LYS A 267 -2.91 18.98 -4.96
C LYS A 267 -3.39 18.03 -6.05
N GLY A 268 -4.40 17.23 -5.71
CA GLY A 268 -4.91 16.21 -6.61
C GLY A 268 -3.84 15.16 -6.88
N LYS A 269 -3.40 15.06 -8.14
CA LYS A 269 -2.38 14.08 -8.57
C LYS A 269 -0.95 14.62 -8.47
N LYS A 270 -0.80 15.92 -8.18
CA LYS A 270 0.49 16.58 -7.98
C LYS A 270 0.95 16.41 -6.54
N LYS A 271 2.16 15.88 -6.35
CA LYS A 271 2.84 15.69 -5.08
C LYS A 271 4.22 16.34 -5.14
N ILE A 272 4.56 17.14 -4.14
CA ILE A 272 5.88 17.75 -3.99
C ILE A 272 6.30 17.60 -2.54
N SER A 273 7.51 17.10 -2.31
CA SER A 273 8.02 16.89 -0.96
C SER A 273 9.49 17.28 -0.87
N ALA A 274 9.89 17.76 0.32
CA ALA A 274 11.27 18.05 0.66
C ALA A 274 11.56 17.57 2.09
N PHE A 275 12.77 17.06 2.34
CA PHE A 275 13.24 16.79 3.70
C PHE A 275 14.72 17.13 3.88
N GLY A 276 15.10 17.35 5.13
CA GLY A 276 16.48 17.47 5.57
C GLY A 276 16.64 16.88 6.97
N ILE A 277 17.72 16.15 7.21
CA ILE A 277 18.09 15.54 8.48
C ILE A 277 19.54 15.89 8.76
N MET A 278 19.82 16.30 9.99
CA MET A 278 21.17 16.44 10.53
C MET A 278 21.17 15.85 11.93
N ALA A 279 21.89 14.75 12.15
CA ALA A 279 21.89 14.08 13.44
C ALA A 279 23.20 13.35 13.74
N ASN A 280 23.50 13.17 15.03
CA ASN A 280 24.54 12.27 15.53
C ASN A 280 23.98 11.20 16.48
N THR A 281 22.66 10.98 16.47
CA THR A 281 21.94 10.03 17.33
C THR A 281 21.75 8.65 16.71
N GLY A 282 22.28 8.41 15.50
CA GLY A 282 21.94 7.23 14.70
C GLY A 282 20.97 7.50 13.56
N LYS A 283 20.28 8.65 13.56
CA LYS A 283 19.31 9.01 12.51
C LYS A 283 20.01 9.35 11.19
N ILE A 284 20.03 8.41 10.26
CA ILE A 284 20.70 8.53 8.95
C ILE A 284 19.75 8.76 7.79
N GLY A 285 18.43 8.70 8.00
CA GLY A 285 17.47 8.88 6.93
C GLY A 285 16.03 8.99 7.40
N LEU A 286 15.11 9.21 6.46
CA LEU A 286 13.69 9.09 6.74
C LEU A 286 13.39 7.66 7.16
N GLY A 287 12.73 7.49 8.31
CA GLY A 287 12.09 6.23 8.61
C GLY A 287 10.93 6.01 7.64
N TRP A 288 10.51 4.77 7.47
CA TRP A 288 9.45 4.40 6.54
C TRP A 288 8.19 5.29 6.61
N GLU A 289 7.70 5.65 7.81
CA GLU A 289 6.54 6.54 7.98
C GLU A 289 6.72 7.88 7.26
N ASP A 290 7.91 8.45 7.43
CA ASP A 290 8.25 9.73 6.85
C ASP A 290 8.61 9.54 5.37
N ARG A 291 9.12 8.39 4.95
CA ARG A 291 9.42 8.10 3.54
C ARG A 291 8.15 7.98 2.70
N ASP A 292 7.10 7.33 3.20
CA ASP A 292 5.83 7.18 2.49
C ASP A 292 5.11 8.52 2.35
N LYS A 293 5.11 9.28 3.43
CA LYS A 293 4.66 10.67 3.48
C LYS A 293 5.43 11.55 2.47
N PHE A 294 6.73 11.29 2.30
CA PHE A 294 7.60 12.02 1.36
C PHE A 294 7.32 11.66 -0.11
N GLY A 295 6.54 10.60 -0.38
CA GLY A 295 6.36 10.05 -1.73
C GLY A 295 7.51 9.13 -2.15
N GLY A 296 8.33 8.70 -1.18
CA GLY A 296 9.61 8.04 -1.39
C GLY A 296 9.57 6.54 -1.70
N ASN A 297 8.48 6.02 -2.27
CA ASN A 297 8.40 4.63 -2.73
C ASN A 297 8.40 4.55 -4.27
N ASN A 298 9.48 5.01 -4.91
CA ASN A 298 9.55 5.12 -6.37
C ASN A 298 9.89 3.83 -7.12
N ASN A 299 9.86 2.68 -6.46
CA ASN A 299 9.85 1.38 -7.15
C ASN A 299 8.45 0.73 -7.19
N ASN A 300 7.44 1.35 -6.60
CA ASN A 300 6.05 0.93 -6.76
C ASN A 300 5.27 1.99 -7.53
N THR A 301 5.20 1.81 -8.85
CA THR A 301 4.09 2.37 -9.62
C THR A 301 3.13 1.25 -9.95
N VAL A 302 1.94 1.38 -9.38
CA VAL A 302 0.77 0.56 -9.64
C VAL A 302 0.20 0.84 -11.02
N TYR A 303 0.00 -0.24 -11.77
CA TYR A 303 -1.07 -0.34 -12.76
C TYR A 303 -1.84 -1.65 -12.60
N GLU A 304 -3.06 -1.60 -13.13
CA GLU A 304 -4.25 -2.46 -13.05
C GLU A 304 -4.10 -3.99 -12.96
N ASP A 305 -2.89 -4.55 -13.00
CA ASP A 305 -2.62 -5.99 -13.10
C ASP A 305 -1.12 -6.31 -12.78
N GLY A 306 -0.57 -5.78 -11.67
CA GLY A 306 0.52 -6.41 -10.87
C GLY A 306 1.99 -6.34 -11.34
N VAL A 307 2.89 -6.09 -10.36
CA VAL A 307 4.36 -6.29 -10.19
C VAL A 307 5.39 -5.51 -11.05
N MET A 308 6.40 -4.88 -10.41
CA MET A 308 7.76 -4.68 -10.96
C MET A 308 8.77 -4.40 -9.81
N TYR A 309 10.04 -4.74 -10.05
CA TYR A 309 11.18 -4.89 -9.13
C TYR A 309 11.55 -3.68 -8.26
N THR A 310 11.98 -3.95 -7.01
CA THR A 310 12.74 -3.00 -6.17
C THR A 310 14.19 -3.45 -6.03
N TYR A 311 15.14 -2.59 -6.41
CA TYR A 311 16.53 -2.73 -5.97
C TYR A 311 16.68 -2.14 -4.57
N SER A 312 16.92 -3.00 -3.58
CA SER A 312 17.61 -2.65 -2.34
C SER A 312 19.11 -2.80 -2.63
N ASP A 313 19.84 -1.70 -2.71
CA ASP A 313 21.27 -1.72 -3.04
C ASP A 313 22.15 -2.11 -1.84
N GLY A 314 21.54 -2.43 -0.69
CA GLY A 314 22.24 -2.94 0.49
C GLY A 314 23.35 -2.01 1.03
N ASP A 315 23.26 -0.72 0.74
CA ASP A 315 24.31 0.25 1.09
C ASP A 315 24.11 0.86 2.49
N GLU A 316 25.17 1.48 3.01
CA GLU A 316 25.23 2.07 4.37
C GLU A 316 24.25 3.24 4.58
N PHE A 317 23.67 3.77 3.51
CA PHE A 317 22.72 4.89 3.52
C PHE A 317 21.26 4.45 3.37
N ASP A 318 21.02 3.19 3.04
CA ASP A 318 19.69 2.60 2.88
C ASP A 318 19.27 1.89 4.17
N SER A 319 18.72 2.68 5.10
CA SER A 319 18.08 2.15 6.30
C SER A 319 16.57 2.30 6.27
N TRP A 320 15.88 1.20 6.50
CA TRP A 320 14.43 1.13 6.61
C TRP A 320 13.86 2.00 7.73
N SER A 321 14.44 1.88 8.93
CA SER A 321 14.07 2.66 10.11
C SER A 321 14.58 4.10 10.02
N GLY A 322 15.42 4.39 9.02
CA GLY A 322 16.22 5.60 8.95
C GLY A 322 17.26 5.68 10.06
N GLN A 323 17.57 4.56 10.72
CA GLN A 323 18.56 4.45 11.79
C GLN A 323 19.76 3.63 11.34
N TYR A 324 20.94 4.04 11.79
CA TYR A 324 22.16 3.29 11.61
C TYR A 324 22.19 2.07 12.54
N ASN A 325 22.42 0.89 11.97
CA ASN A 325 22.48 -0.37 12.73
C ASN A 325 23.91 -0.93 12.85
N GLY A 326 24.91 -0.19 12.38
CA GLY A 326 26.32 -0.57 12.48
C GLY A 326 26.94 -0.19 13.82
N ARG A 327 28.26 -0.36 13.93
CA ARG A 327 29.04 0.00 15.12
C ARG A 327 29.61 1.41 14.98
N GLY A 328 29.78 2.09 16.10
CA GLY A 328 30.31 3.45 16.16
C GLY A 328 29.24 4.53 16.28
N TYR A 329 29.68 5.78 16.30
CA TYR A 329 28.83 6.95 16.47
C TYR A 329 28.64 7.67 15.12
N PRO A 330 27.52 7.43 14.41
CA PRO A 330 27.30 8.02 13.10
C PRO A 330 26.88 9.49 13.22
N LYS A 331 27.51 10.35 12.42
CA LYS A 331 27.08 11.73 12.15
C LYS A 331 26.57 11.77 10.72
N ALA A 332 25.31 12.11 10.52
CA ALA A 332 24.67 12.07 9.20
C ALA A 332 24.00 13.38 8.82
N TRP A 333 24.11 13.69 7.53
CA TRP A 333 23.44 14.79 6.85
C TRP A 333 22.74 14.22 5.63
N THR A 334 21.41 14.20 5.65
CA THR A 334 20.64 13.70 4.52
C THR A 334 19.57 14.69 4.11
N GLY A 335 19.19 14.66 2.84
CA GLY A 335 18.14 15.50 2.32
C GLY A 335 17.62 14.95 1.01
N GLY A 336 16.41 15.37 0.65
CA GLY A 336 15.84 14.92 -0.60
C GLY A 336 14.68 15.76 -1.06
N LEU A 337 14.43 15.66 -2.36
CA LEU A 337 13.31 16.26 -3.08
C LEU A 337 12.53 15.18 -3.80
N HIS A 338 11.20 15.31 -3.79
CA HIS A 338 10.28 14.44 -4.53
C HIS A 338 9.33 15.31 -5.35
N PHE A 339 9.07 14.88 -6.58
CA PHE A 339 8.05 15.44 -7.44
C PHE A 339 7.29 14.30 -8.12
N SER A 340 5.96 14.35 -8.11
CA SER A 340 5.12 13.46 -8.91
C SER A 340 3.91 14.21 -9.45
N ASP A 341 3.53 13.95 -10.70
CA ASP A 341 2.32 14.49 -11.29
C ASP A 341 1.73 13.54 -12.33
N LYS A 342 0.40 13.54 -12.45
CA LYS A 342 -0.34 12.88 -13.53
C LYS A 342 -1.21 13.89 -14.25
N TRP A 343 -1.08 13.96 -15.56
CA TRP A 343 -1.80 14.94 -16.38
C TRP A 343 -2.39 14.31 -17.64
N ASN A 344 -3.22 15.10 -18.34
CA ASN A 344 -3.91 14.69 -19.57
C ASN A 344 -4.73 13.40 -19.38
N GLU A 345 -5.66 13.42 -18.42
CA GLU A 345 -6.52 12.27 -18.09
C GLU A 345 -5.72 11.00 -17.70
N ASP A 346 -4.62 11.18 -16.96
CA ASP A 346 -3.68 10.12 -16.54
C ASP A 346 -2.94 9.41 -17.66
N LYS A 347 -2.91 10.01 -18.86
CA LYS A 347 -2.07 9.50 -19.95
C LYS A 347 -0.59 9.63 -19.66
N HIS A 348 -0.21 10.65 -18.91
CA HIS A 348 1.18 10.87 -18.53
C HIS A 348 1.32 10.83 -17.02
N HIS A 349 2.34 10.13 -16.56
CA HIS A 349 2.74 10.08 -15.17
C HIS A 349 4.25 10.30 -15.10
N LEU A 350 4.67 11.32 -14.36
CA LEU A 350 6.07 11.56 -14.05
C LEU A 350 6.24 11.50 -12.54
N ALA A 351 7.24 10.74 -12.08
CA ALA A 351 7.71 10.79 -10.70
C ALA A 351 9.23 10.86 -10.70
N SER A 352 9.80 11.75 -9.88
CA SER A 352 11.23 11.93 -9.77
C SER A 352 11.63 12.21 -8.33
N ASN A 353 12.77 11.65 -7.94
CA ASN A 353 13.39 11.86 -6.66
C ASN A 353 14.84 12.26 -6.84
N TYR A 354 15.29 13.12 -5.94
CA TYR A 354 16.70 13.36 -5.71
C TYR A 354 16.99 13.21 -4.22
N ARG A 355 18.04 12.48 -3.86
CA ARG A 355 18.47 12.30 -2.48
C ARG A 355 19.97 12.52 -2.39
N TYR A 356 20.35 13.27 -1.37
CA TYR A 356 21.72 13.43 -0.92
C TYR A 356 21.86 12.79 0.46
N ALA A 357 22.94 12.05 0.68
CA ALA A 357 23.28 11.54 1.98
C ALA A 357 24.78 11.63 2.21
N LYS A 358 25.18 12.08 3.39
CA LYS A 358 26.56 12.04 3.88
C LYS A 358 26.56 11.47 5.28
N GLN A 359 27.53 10.61 5.57
CA GLN A 359 27.67 9.98 6.87
C GLN A 359 29.14 9.86 7.24
N ASN A 360 29.46 10.18 8.49
CA ASN A 360 30.75 9.90 9.11
C ASN A 360 30.54 8.94 10.28
N ILE A 361 31.36 7.91 10.39
CA ILE A 361 31.30 6.93 11.48
C ILE A 361 32.68 6.84 12.10
N GLU A 362 32.73 7.01 13.41
CA GLU A 362 33.91 6.78 14.24
C GLU A 362 33.62 5.58 15.17
N ALA A 363 34.49 4.57 15.15
CA ALA A 363 34.32 3.37 15.96
C ALA A 363 35.67 2.91 16.53
N ILE A 364 35.64 2.39 17.76
CA ILE A 364 36.77 1.72 18.41
C ILE A 364 36.30 0.32 18.79
N ASN A 365 36.91 -0.70 18.20
CA ASN A 365 36.66 -2.09 18.55
C ASN A 365 37.85 -2.62 19.36
N ASN A 366 37.59 -3.20 20.53
CA ASN A 366 38.60 -3.94 21.29
C ASN A 366 38.15 -5.40 21.38
N THR A 367 39.03 -6.33 21.04
CA THR A 367 38.78 -7.77 21.12
C THR A 367 39.87 -8.42 21.94
N PHE A 368 39.48 -9.15 22.98
CA PHE A 368 40.38 -10.00 23.74
C PHE A 368 40.03 -11.46 23.51
N SER A 369 41.00 -12.25 23.06
CA SER A 369 40.81 -13.66 22.72
C SER A 369 41.79 -14.55 23.46
N GLN A 370 41.34 -15.73 23.87
CA GLN A 370 42.19 -16.80 24.41
C GLN A 370 42.15 -17.99 23.45
N ILE A 371 43.32 -18.44 23.02
CA ILE A 371 43.50 -19.57 22.12
C ILE A 371 44.16 -20.70 22.91
N ILE A 372 43.53 -21.88 22.91
CA ILE A 372 44.07 -23.09 23.53
C ILE A 372 44.58 -23.99 22.41
N LEU A 373 45.89 -24.22 22.39
CA LEU A 373 46.55 -25.04 21.37
C LEU A 373 46.45 -26.55 21.70
N PRO A 374 46.61 -27.46 20.73
CA PRO A 374 46.47 -28.91 20.93
C PRO A 374 47.41 -29.53 21.98
N ASN A 375 48.54 -28.88 22.25
CA ASN A 375 49.50 -29.22 23.31
C ASN A 375 49.12 -28.65 24.69
N ASN A 376 47.90 -28.12 24.85
CA ASN A 376 47.37 -27.48 26.05
C ASN A 376 48.12 -26.19 26.46
N THR A 377 48.88 -25.57 25.55
CA THR A 377 49.44 -24.23 25.78
C THR A 377 48.41 -23.16 25.44
N GLN A 378 48.46 -22.04 26.16
CA GLN A 378 47.54 -20.93 25.99
C GLN A 378 48.25 -19.77 25.31
N GLN A 379 47.53 -19.09 24.43
CA GLN A 379 47.92 -17.81 23.86
C GLN A 379 46.80 -16.81 24.07
N PHE A 380 47.17 -15.56 24.28
CA PHE A 380 46.23 -14.44 24.42
C PHE A 380 46.44 -13.47 23.27
N SER A 381 45.34 -12.92 22.75
CA SER A 381 45.36 -11.90 21.70
C SER A 381 44.58 -10.69 22.19
N ASP A 382 45.23 -9.53 22.23
CA ASP A 382 44.61 -8.23 22.46
C ASP A 382 44.65 -7.44 21.16
N GLU A 383 43.47 -7.14 20.62
CA GLU A 383 43.30 -6.46 19.34
C GLU A 383 42.52 -5.16 19.56
N ARG A 384 43.07 -4.06 19.04
CA ARG A 384 42.40 -2.76 19.01
C ARG A 384 42.32 -2.25 17.58
N GLN A 385 41.10 -1.93 17.14
CA GLN A 385 40.84 -1.35 15.83
C GLN A 385 40.12 -0.01 15.97
N ASP A 386 40.79 1.06 15.55
CA ASP A 386 40.22 2.41 15.44
C ASP A 386 39.80 2.62 13.97
N GLU A 387 38.51 2.78 13.71
CA GLU A 387 37.93 2.96 12.39
C GLU A 387 37.34 4.37 12.21
N PHE A 388 37.64 4.99 11.07
CA PHE A 388 36.95 6.16 10.56
C PHE A 388 36.43 5.86 9.16
N LYS A 389 35.12 6.03 8.96
CA LYS A 389 34.45 5.86 7.66
C LYS A 389 33.70 7.13 7.33
N THR A 390 33.84 7.62 6.11
CA THR A 390 32.99 8.71 5.60
C THR A 390 32.51 8.36 4.21
N GLY A 391 31.23 8.59 3.96
CA GLY A 391 30.62 8.38 2.65
C GLY A 391 29.75 9.56 2.26
N GLN A 392 29.63 9.80 0.97
CA GLN A 392 28.63 10.70 0.39
C GLN A 392 27.97 10.04 -0.81
N ARG A 393 26.67 10.29 -0.99
CA ARG A 393 25.86 9.67 -2.02
C ARG A 393 24.90 10.68 -2.63
N HIS A 394 24.86 10.71 -3.96
CA HIS A 394 23.84 11.37 -4.76
C HIS A 394 23.02 10.30 -5.47
N ARG A 395 21.71 10.31 -5.26
CA ARG A 395 20.78 9.38 -5.90
C ARG A 395 19.70 10.13 -6.65
N VAL A 396 19.47 9.76 -7.90
CA VAL A 396 18.39 10.26 -8.74
C VAL A 396 17.53 9.08 -9.14
N ASP A 397 16.24 9.14 -8.84
CA ASP A 397 15.27 8.15 -9.31
C ASP A 397 14.27 8.86 -10.22
N GLY A 398 13.88 8.21 -11.31
CA GLY A 398 12.96 8.74 -12.30
C GLY A 398 12.03 7.65 -12.83
N LEU A 399 10.75 7.98 -12.94
CA LEU A 399 9.73 7.17 -13.60
C LEU A 399 8.96 8.09 -14.54
N TYR A 400 8.87 7.67 -15.80
CA TYR A 400 7.95 8.25 -16.74
C TYR A 400 7.08 7.15 -17.35
N GLU A 401 5.76 7.31 -17.23
CA GLU A 401 4.81 6.48 -17.93
C GLU A 401 3.97 7.30 -18.90
N TRP A 402 3.78 6.72 -20.07
CA TRP A 402 2.94 7.24 -21.11
C TRP A 402 1.98 6.17 -21.65
N LYS A 403 0.69 6.36 -21.36
CA LYS A 403 -0.41 5.64 -22.01
C LYS A 403 -0.68 6.29 -23.36
N THR A 404 -0.09 5.72 -24.42
CA THR A 404 -0.22 6.27 -25.78
C THR A 404 -1.65 6.19 -26.29
N ASP A 405 -2.37 5.13 -25.92
CA ASP A 405 -3.79 4.90 -26.19
C ASP A 405 -4.41 4.02 -25.07
N SER A 406 -5.67 3.60 -25.22
CA SER A 406 -6.36 2.75 -24.23
C SER A 406 -5.83 1.31 -24.14
N LEU A 407 -4.93 0.92 -25.04
CA LEU A 407 -4.41 -0.45 -25.16
C LEU A 407 -2.89 -0.53 -25.00
N SER A 408 -2.17 0.59 -25.05
CA SER A 408 -0.73 0.63 -25.16
C SER A 408 -0.12 1.56 -24.11
N THR A 409 0.95 1.11 -23.47
CA THR A 409 1.63 1.85 -22.40
C THR A 409 3.14 1.68 -22.54
N LEU A 410 3.85 2.80 -22.47
CA LEU A 410 5.30 2.88 -22.39
C LEU A 410 5.70 3.32 -20.99
N ARG A 411 6.61 2.59 -20.35
CA ARG A 411 7.12 2.87 -19.01
C ARG A 411 8.63 2.90 -19.04
N LEU A 412 9.22 3.98 -18.56
CA LEU A 412 10.65 4.15 -18.38
C LEU A 412 10.94 4.39 -16.89
N THR A 413 11.89 3.66 -16.34
CA THR A 413 12.46 3.89 -15.02
C THR A 413 13.96 4.08 -15.18
N VAL A 414 14.52 5.00 -14.40
CA VAL A 414 15.95 5.29 -14.36
C VAL A 414 16.33 5.54 -12.90
N MET A 415 17.38 4.88 -12.43
CA MET A 415 17.95 5.05 -11.10
C MET A 415 19.45 5.23 -11.25
N GLY A 416 19.93 6.44 -10.95
CA GLY A 416 21.34 6.78 -10.94
C GLY A 416 21.83 6.93 -9.51
N ASN A 417 22.99 6.36 -9.20
CA ASN A 417 23.67 6.47 -7.92
C ASN A 417 25.13 6.87 -8.17
N TYR A 418 25.60 7.89 -7.47
CA TYR A 418 27.00 8.26 -7.40
C TYR A 418 27.41 8.33 -5.94
N GLN A 419 28.37 7.50 -5.55
CA GLN A 419 28.85 7.37 -4.18
C GLN A 419 30.36 7.55 -4.12
N ASN A 420 30.84 8.33 -3.15
CA ASN A 420 32.24 8.28 -2.74
C ASN A 420 32.32 7.79 -1.30
N SER A 421 33.36 7.04 -0.99
CA SER A 421 33.63 6.54 0.35
C SER A 421 35.12 6.61 0.65
N LEU A 422 35.44 6.97 1.87
CA LEU A 422 36.79 6.93 2.42
C LEU A 422 36.74 6.13 3.71
N ASN A 423 37.54 5.08 3.76
CA ASN A 423 37.70 4.23 4.92
C ASN A 423 39.14 4.32 5.41
N ARG A 424 39.31 4.54 6.71
CA ARG A 424 40.61 4.48 7.39
C ARG A 424 40.48 3.56 8.59
N SER A 425 41.39 2.61 8.72
CA SER A 425 41.45 1.69 9.84
C SER A 425 42.87 1.61 10.37
N THR A 426 43.04 1.84 11.67
CA THR A 426 44.27 1.54 12.39
C THR A 426 44.01 0.33 13.27
N TYR A 427 44.79 -0.72 13.06
CA TYR A 427 44.68 -1.99 13.76
C TYR A 427 45.98 -2.26 14.50
N ASN A 428 45.89 -2.49 15.80
CA ASN A 428 47.00 -2.91 16.65
C ASN A 428 46.66 -4.27 17.26
N GLN A 429 47.62 -5.19 17.27
CA GLN A 429 47.44 -6.51 17.85
C GLN A 429 48.68 -6.93 18.63
N TYR A 430 48.45 -7.42 19.84
CA TYR A 430 49.46 -8.02 20.70
C TYR A 430 49.08 -9.48 20.98
N ASN A 431 49.90 -10.41 20.51
CA ASN A 431 49.78 -11.80 20.92
C ASN A 431 50.80 -12.12 22.00
N MET A 432 50.35 -12.76 23.07
CA MET A 432 51.16 -13.13 24.23
C MET A 432 51.06 -14.63 24.50
N ASP A 433 52.12 -15.22 25.03
CA ASP A 433 52.09 -16.57 25.56
C ASP A 433 51.41 -16.63 26.95
N ALA A 434 51.37 -17.82 27.56
CA ALA A 434 50.77 -18.02 28.87
C ALA A 434 51.49 -17.28 30.03
N ASN A 435 52.74 -16.87 29.83
CA ASN A 435 53.55 -16.15 30.81
C ASN A 435 53.46 -14.62 30.64
N GLY A 436 52.82 -14.16 29.57
CA GLY A 436 52.72 -12.74 29.22
C GLY A 436 53.85 -12.24 28.32
N ASP A 437 54.68 -13.14 27.78
CA ASP A 437 55.73 -12.76 26.84
C ASP A 437 55.13 -12.51 25.45
N THR A 438 55.46 -11.36 24.84
CA THR A 438 54.95 -10.97 23.52
C THR A 438 55.51 -11.89 22.43
N LEU A 439 54.62 -12.57 21.72
CA LEU A 439 54.92 -13.42 20.57
C LEU A 439 54.88 -12.64 19.26
N ILE A 440 53.88 -11.77 19.11
CA ILE A 440 53.62 -10.95 17.91
C ILE A 440 53.14 -9.56 18.34
N ASP A 441 53.72 -8.51 17.77
CA ASP A 441 53.20 -7.13 17.79
C ASP A 441 52.95 -6.70 16.34
N ASN A 442 51.69 -6.44 16.01
CA ASN A 442 51.29 -5.99 14.68
C ASN A 442 50.63 -4.62 14.74
N GLN A 443 51.13 -3.70 13.93
CA GLN A 443 50.50 -2.42 13.66
C GLN A 443 50.16 -2.34 12.18
N ARG A 444 48.93 -1.97 11.84
CA ARG A 444 48.47 -1.87 10.46
C ARG A 444 47.57 -0.65 10.28
N LEU A 445 47.96 0.23 9.35
CA LEU A 445 47.14 1.30 8.83
C LEU A 445 46.66 0.93 7.43
N THR A 446 45.34 0.92 7.23
CA THR A 446 44.74 0.85 5.91
C THR A 446 43.94 2.12 5.63
N THR A 447 44.08 2.64 4.42
CA THR A 447 43.21 3.67 3.86
C THR A 447 42.66 3.18 2.54
N ASN A 448 41.43 3.55 2.21
CA ASN A 448 40.82 3.22 0.93
C ASN A 448 39.83 4.32 0.56
N ASP A 449 40.10 5.01 -0.53
CA ASP A 449 39.17 5.91 -1.20
C ASP A 449 38.52 5.16 -2.36
N ALA A 450 37.20 5.23 -2.49
CA ALA A 450 36.47 4.57 -3.55
C ALA A 450 35.35 5.44 -4.07
N THR A 451 35.16 5.40 -5.39
CA THR A 451 34.03 6.01 -6.09
C THR A 451 33.26 4.91 -6.81
N THR A 452 31.96 4.86 -6.61
CA THR A 452 31.06 3.91 -7.27
C THR A 452 29.94 4.66 -7.96
N GLN A 453 29.73 4.33 -9.23
CA GLN A 453 28.65 4.86 -10.06
C GLN A 453 27.76 3.70 -10.48
N ARG A 454 26.44 3.85 -10.34
CA ARG A 454 25.47 2.87 -10.81
C ARG A 454 24.39 3.54 -11.62
N LEU A 455 24.01 2.90 -12.72
CA LEU A 455 22.86 3.27 -13.53
C LEU A 455 22.00 2.03 -13.76
N ASN A 456 20.80 2.03 -13.20
CA ASN A 456 19.80 1.01 -13.44
C ASN A 456 18.65 1.63 -14.23
N SER A 457 18.40 1.15 -15.44
CA SER A 457 17.34 1.64 -16.31
C SER A 457 16.44 0.49 -16.73
N SER A 458 15.13 0.71 -16.78
CA SER A 458 14.20 -0.25 -17.38
C SER A 458 13.17 0.44 -18.26
N LEU A 459 13.03 -0.09 -19.47
CA LEU A 459 12.05 0.33 -20.46
C LEU A 459 11.10 -0.83 -20.74
N THR A 460 9.80 -0.62 -20.54
CA THR A 460 8.77 -1.60 -20.86
C THR A 460 7.72 -0.96 -21.75
N TRP A 461 7.41 -1.64 -22.86
CA TRP A 461 6.30 -1.30 -23.72
C TRP A 461 5.31 -2.45 -23.76
N LYS A 462 4.06 -2.16 -23.41
CA LYS A 462 2.96 -3.12 -23.41
C LYS A 462 1.92 -2.70 -24.41
N LYS A 463 1.34 -3.66 -25.12
CA LYS A 463 0.25 -3.46 -26.06
C LYS A 463 -0.76 -4.59 -26.01
N LYS A 464 -2.01 -4.27 -25.68
CA LYS A 464 -3.18 -5.10 -25.94
C LYS A 464 -3.64 -4.85 -27.38
N PHE A 465 -4.09 -5.88 -28.08
CA PHE A 465 -4.68 -5.72 -29.42
C PHE A 465 -6.21 -5.79 -29.32
N LYS A 466 -6.91 -5.41 -30.40
CA LYS A 466 -8.37 -5.46 -30.44
C LYS A 466 -8.96 -6.87 -30.25
N LYS A 467 -8.16 -7.90 -30.55
CA LYS A 467 -8.53 -9.30 -30.28
C LYS A 467 -8.28 -9.56 -28.80
N ASP A 468 -9.33 -9.93 -28.09
CA ASP A 468 -9.25 -10.25 -26.65
C ASP A 468 -8.16 -11.28 -26.37
N ARG A 469 -7.36 -11.08 -25.31
CA ARG A 469 -6.18 -11.87 -24.92
C ARG A 469 -5.00 -11.88 -25.91
N ARG A 470 -5.03 -11.10 -26.99
CA ARG A 470 -3.83 -10.88 -27.84
C ARG A 470 -3.01 -9.73 -27.28
N THR A 471 -1.76 -10.00 -26.94
CA THR A 471 -0.87 -9.01 -26.31
C THR A 471 0.56 -9.10 -26.84
N LEU A 472 1.29 -7.98 -26.72
CA LEU A 472 2.73 -7.90 -26.96
C LEU A 472 3.34 -7.08 -25.82
N MET A 473 4.40 -7.61 -25.21
CA MET A 473 5.19 -6.93 -24.19
C MET A 473 6.66 -7.00 -24.59
N LEU A 474 7.31 -5.84 -24.65
CA LEU A 474 8.74 -5.69 -24.86
C LEU A 474 9.33 -5.04 -23.62
N SER A 475 10.37 -5.65 -23.04
CA SER A 475 11.07 -5.07 -21.90
C SER A 475 12.57 -5.09 -22.12
N MET A 476 13.25 -4.04 -21.69
CA MET A 476 14.70 -3.92 -21.68
C MET A 476 15.13 -3.39 -20.32
N THR A 477 16.18 -3.98 -19.74
CA THR A 477 16.81 -3.54 -18.51
C THR A 477 18.31 -3.35 -18.76
N GLU A 478 18.85 -2.27 -18.24
CA GLU A 478 20.26 -1.94 -18.22
C GLU A 478 20.69 -1.80 -16.76
N ASN A 479 21.72 -2.56 -16.36
CA ASN A 479 22.39 -2.38 -15.08
C ASN A 479 23.86 -2.12 -15.39
N TYR A 480 24.31 -0.90 -15.14
CA TYR A 480 25.70 -0.48 -15.29
C TYR A 480 26.27 -0.13 -13.92
N GLU A 481 27.44 -0.66 -13.61
CA GLU A 481 28.21 -0.35 -12.40
C GLU A 481 29.65 -0.08 -12.79
N GLU A 482 30.19 1.03 -12.30
CA GLU A 482 31.61 1.35 -12.34
C GLU A 482 32.09 1.63 -10.92
N SER A 483 33.22 1.03 -10.54
CA SER A 483 33.81 1.21 -9.23
C SER A 483 35.31 1.33 -9.34
N GLU A 484 35.82 2.48 -8.94
CA GLU A 484 37.24 2.76 -8.82
C GLU A 484 37.60 2.89 -7.34
N SER A 485 38.75 2.33 -6.94
CA SER A 485 39.27 2.51 -5.59
C SER A 485 40.79 2.56 -5.56
N SER A 486 41.31 3.39 -4.67
CA SER A 486 42.75 3.48 -4.38
C SER A 486 42.94 3.38 -2.88
N GLY A 487 43.75 2.41 -2.45
CA GLY A 487 44.00 2.15 -1.05
C GLY A 487 45.46 1.98 -0.73
N PHE A 488 45.84 2.35 0.49
CA PHE A 488 47.18 2.15 1.02
C PHE A 488 47.13 1.16 2.19
N LEU A 489 48.16 0.32 2.27
CA LEU A 489 48.41 -0.58 3.39
C LEU A 489 49.83 -0.31 3.88
N ASN A 490 49.93 0.16 5.12
CA ASN A 490 51.20 0.22 5.85
C ASN A 490 51.10 -0.70 7.06
N SER A 491 52.01 -1.66 7.19
CA SER A 491 52.04 -2.52 8.38
C SER A 491 53.45 -2.86 8.83
N VAL A 492 53.60 -2.96 10.14
CA VAL A 492 54.79 -3.44 10.82
C VAL A 492 54.38 -4.67 11.62
N ASN A 493 55.08 -5.79 11.42
CA ASN A 493 54.84 -7.03 12.15
C ASN A 493 56.14 -7.46 12.82
N ILE A 494 56.17 -7.46 14.15
CA ILE A 494 57.32 -7.86 14.94
C ILE A 494 57.00 -9.24 15.54
N SER A 495 57.69 -10.26 15.06
CA SER A 495 57.60 -11.62 15.57
C SER A 495 58.82 -11.97 16.41
N SER A 496 58.59 -12.60 17.56
CA SER A 496 59.65 -13.18 18.40
C SER A 496 60.50 -14.25 17.68
N ILE A 497 59.96 -14.87 16.62
CA ILE A 497 60.63 -15.95 15.87
C ILE A 497 61.23 -15.43 14.56
N ASN A 498 60.48 -14.61 13.82
CA ASN A 498 60.83 -14.21 12.44
C ASN A 498 61.40 -12.79 12.32
N GLY A 499 61.54 -12.04 13.43
CA GLY A 499 62.00 -10.66 13.41
C GLY A 499 60.93 -9.68 12.94
N THR A 500 61.36 -8.51 12.44
CA THR A 500 60.45 -7.45 11.98
C THR A 500 60.23 -7.49 10.47
N ASP A 501 58.98 -7.47 10.06
CA ASP A 501 58.53 -7.36 8.67
C ASP A 501 57.79 -6.04 8.43
N TYR A 502 58.01 -5.44 7.25
CA TYR A 502 57.46 -4.15 6.85
C TYR A 502 56.74 -4.30 5.52
N VAL A 503 55.48 -3.87 5.46
CA VAL A 503 54.69 -3.80 4.22
C VAL A 503 54.26 -2.36 4.00
N ASP A 504 54.55 -1.82 2.82
CA ASP A 504 54.09 -0.50 2.38
C ASP A 504 53.62 -0.60 0.93
N GLN A 505 52.30 -0.67 0.76
CA GLN A 505 51.64 -0.99 -0.50
C GLN A 505 50.58 0.02 -0.89
N LYS A 506 50.48 0.28 -2.20
CA LYS A 506 49.34 0.94 -2.85
C LYS A 506 48.58 -0.08 -3.69
N LYS A 507 47.26 -0.09 -3.60
CA LYS A 507 46.36 -0.95 -4.37
C LYS A 507 45.35 -0.10 -5.12
N ASP A 508 45.33 -0.22 -6.43
CA ASP A 508 44.32 0.42 -7.28
C ASP A 508 43.42 -0.68 -7.86
N ASN A 509 42.11 -0.52 -7.72
CA ASN A 509 41.12 -1.41 -8.34
C ASN A 509 40.20 -0.59 -9.23
N ASP A 510 40.02 -1.07 -10.46
CA ASP A 510 39.03 -0.57 -11.41
C ASP A 510 38.12 -1.75 -11.80
N ARG A 511 36.81 -1.51 -11.77
CA ARG A 511 35.80 -2.49 -12.15
C ARG A 511 34.70 -1.79 -12.93
N GLN A 512 34.39 -2.32 -14.10
CA GLN A 512 33.23 -1.92 -14.89
C GLN A 512 32.38 -3.15 -15.20
N ALA A 513 31.07 -3.02 -15.08
CA ALA A 513 30.12 -4.07 -15.40
C ALA A 513 28.90 -3.47 -16.10
N LEU A 514 28.51 -4.06 -17.23
CA LEU A 514 27.30 -3.75 -17.98
C LEU A 514 26.51 -5.03 -18.18
N GLN A 515 25.28 -5.05 -17.67
CA GLN A 515 24.31 -6.08 -17.94
C GLN A 515 23.12 -5.50 -18.70
N LEU A 516 22.85 -6.02 -19.89
CA LEU A 516 21.68 -5.69 -20.69
C LEU A 516 20.80 -6.93 -20.81
N ASN A 517 19.54 -6.85 -20.38
CA ASN A 517 18.56 -7.91 -20.60
C ASN A 517 17.40 -7.37 -21.42
N GLY A 518 17.03 -8.07 -22.49
CA GLY A 518 15.87 -7.80 -23.32
C GLY A 518 14.91 -8.97 -23.30
N SER A 519 13.60 -8.70 -23.33
CA SER A 519 12.57 -9.73 -23.46
C SER A 519 11.45 -9.27 -24.38
N ALA A 520 10.89 -10.23 -25.12
CA ALA A 520 9.72 -10.05 -25.95
C ALA A 520 8.74 -11.20 -25.69
N VAL A 521 7.53 -10.86 -25.25
CA VAL A 521 6.45 -11.80 -24.97
C VAL A 521 5.28 -11.48 -25.89
N TYR A 522 4.91 -12.42 -26.73
CA TYR A 522 3.74 -12.32 -27.62
C TYR A 522 2.73 -13.40 -27.27
N THR A 523 1.48 -12.99 -27.03
CA THR A 523 0.38 -13.92 -26.77
C THR A 523 -0.63 -13.87 -27.90
N GLU A 524 -0.97 -15.05 -28.44
CA GLU A 524 -2.00 -15.23 -29.46
C GLU A 524 -3.09 -16.20 -28.99
N PRO A 525 -4.35 -15.74 -28.87
CA PRO A 525 -5.50 -16.62 -28.64
C PRO A 525 -5.81 -17.44 -29.91
N ILE A 526 -5.72 -18.77 -29.83
CA ILE A 526 -6.07 -19.67 -30.93
C ILE A 526 -7.59 -19.93 -30.95
N THR A 527 -8.19 -20.08 -29.77
CA THR A 527 -9.64 -20.23 -29.57
C THR A 527 -10.10 -19.39 -28.38
N LYS A 528 -11.40 -19.46 -28.02
CA LYS A 528 -11.91 -18.78 -26.80
C LYS A 528 -11.32 -19.33 -25.50
N VAL A 529 -10.77 -20.55 -25.53
CA VAL A 529 -10.25 -21.27 -24.35
C VAL A 529 -8.77 -21.62 -24.46
N MET A 530 -8.16 -21.51 -25.64
CA MET A 530 -6.75 -21.81 -25.86
C MET A 530 -6.01 -20.57 -26.37
N ALA A 531 -4.84 -20.31 -25.80
CA ALA A 531 -3.91 -19.29 -26.26
C ALA A 531 -2.48 -19.85 -26.23
N VAL A 532 -1.63 -19.32 -27.10
CA VAL A 532 -0.20 -19.64 -27.17
C VAL A 532 0.57 -18.39 -26.79
N SER A 533 1.52 -18.52 -25.88
CA SER A 533 2.48 -17.47 -25.55
C SER A 533 3.87 -17.88 -26.05
N VAL A 534 4.55 -16.96 -26.73
CA VAL A 534 5.93 -17.11 -27.17
C VAL A 534 6.75 -16.05 -26.49
N GLU A 535 7.79 -16.48 -25.78
CA GLU A 535 8.70 -15.62 -25.05
C GLU A 535 10.13 -15.80 -25.57
N TYR A 536 10.80 -14.68 -25.84
CA TYR A 536 12.21 -14.63 -26.20
C TYR A 536 12.94 -13.72 -25.22
N ARG A 537 14.03 -14.21 -24.63
CA ARG A 537 14.91 -13.47 -23.71
C ARG A 537 16.33 -13.43 -24.26
N LEU A 538 16.96 -12.26 -24.19
CA LEU A 538 18.35 -12.04 -24.54
C LEU A 538 19.05 -11.37 -23.37
N GLY A 539 20.19 -11.89 -22.94
CA GLY A 539 21.03 -11.30 -21.90
C GLY A 539 22.46 -11.12 -22.40
N VAL A 540 23.02 -9.94 -22.20
CA VAL A 540 24.42 -9.61 -22.47
C VAL A 540 25.04 -9.14 -21.16
N ASN A 541 26.12 -9.78 -20.74
CA ASN A 541 26.87 -9.38 -19.57
C ASN A 541 28.32 -9.15 -19.99
N ASN A 542 28.82 -7.94 -19.76
CA ASN A 542 30.21 -7.58 -19.98
C ASN A 542 30.78 -7.00 -18.69
N SER A 543 31.84 -7.59 -18.17
CA SER A 543 32.47 -7.14 -16.95
C SER A 543 33.99 -7.18 -17.08
N THR A 544 34.64 -6.09 -16.70
CA THR A 544 36.09 -5.97 -16.57
C THR A 544 36.43 -5.68 -15.12
N SER A 545 37.54 -6.24 -14.66
CA SER A 545 38.09 -5.90 -13.35
C SER A 545 39.60 -5.97 -13.45
N GLU A 546 40.25 -4.88 -13.07
CA GLU A 546 41.69 -4.76 -12.98
C GLU A 546 42.07 -4.41 -11.54
N ARG A 547 43.06 -5.12 -11.02
CA ARG A 547 43.68 -4.80 -9.74
C ARG A 547 45.18 -4.73 -9.94
N THR A 548 45.76 -3.62 -9.53
CA THR A 548 47.21 -3.43 -9.52
C THR A 548 47.68 -3.20 -8.09
N THR A 549 48.85 -3.73 -7.76
CA THR A 549 49.48 -3.58 -6.44
C THR A 549 50.91 -3.14 -6.64
N PHE A 550 51.31 -2.10 -5.89
CA PHE A 550 52.64 -1.52 -5.98
C PHE A 550 53.25 -1.45 -4.59
N ASN A 551 54.46 -1.98 -4.45
CA ASN A 551 55.31 -1.78 -3.29
C ASN A 551 56.08 -0.47 -3.45
N LYS A 552 56.46 0.12 -2.31
CA LYS A 552 57.32 1.31 -2.26
C LYS A 552 58.76 0.95 -2.64
N SER A 553 59.35 1.63 -3.64
CA SER A 553 60.74 1.37 -4.07
C SER A 553 61.81 1.92 -3.15
N ASN A 554 61.54 3.08 -2.53
CA ASN A 554 62.44 3.75 -1.62
C ASN A 554 61.64 4.33 -0.43
N PRO A 555 61.99 3.99 0.82
CA PRO A 555 61.29 4.50 2.00
C PRO A 555 61.23 6.03 2.11
N ASN A 556 62.17 6.73 1.47
CA ASN A 556 62.33 8.19 1.53
C ASN A 556 61.63 8.95 0.37
N THR A 557 60.95 8.26 -0.55
CA THR A 557 60.22 8.90 -1.66
C THR A 557 58.74 8.54 -1.57
N ASP A 558 57.84 9.37 -2.11
CA ASP A 558 56.40 9.07 -2.18
C ASP A 558 56.03 8.17 -3.38
N ALA A 559 57.02 7.51 -4.00
CA ALA A 559 56.82 6.74 -5.23
C ALA A 559 56.50 5.25 -4.94
N TYR A 560 55.38 4.79 -5.50
CA TYR A 560 54.96 3.38 -5.53
C TYR A 560 55.05 2.86 -6.96
N ASP A 561 56.21 2.30 -7.31
CA ASP A 561 56.62 1.97 -8.68
C ASP A 561 57.15 0.53 -8.84
N LEU A 562 57.32 -0.22 -7.75
CA LEU A 562 57.60 -1.66 -7.81
C LEU A 562 56.28 -2.42 -7.90
N ARG A 563 55.93 -2.90 -9.10
CA ARG A 563 54.77 -3.78 -9.25
C ARG A 563 54.97 -5.06 -8.44
N ASP A 564 54.01 -5.37 -7.59
CA ASP A 564 53.95 -6.61 -6.81
C ASP A 564 53.23 -7.64 -7.69
N ASP A 565 54.01 -8.46 -8.41
CA ASP A 565 53.53 -9.47 -9.38
C ASP A 565 53.06 -10.76 -8.70
#